data_AF-A0AAJ1VKD4-F1
#
_entry.id   AF-A0AAJ1VKD4-F1
#
_cell.length_a   1.000
_cell.length_b   1.000
_cell.length_c   1.000
_cell.angle_alpha   90.00
_cell.angle_beta   90.00
_cell.angle_gamma   90.00
#
_symmetry.space_group_name_H-M   'P 1'
#
loop_
_entity.id
_entity.type
_entity.pdbx_description
1 polymer ?
#
loop_
_entity_poly.entity_id
_entity_poly.type
_entity_poly.pdbx_seq_one_letter_code
_entity_poly.pdbx_strand_id
1 'polypeptide(L)'
;MKLLRKILPLPAISYAITVNNEAEEITRLLDILLPLIDKKDEVIVLQDITRKDEKVTAILDKYGEKIIRIEACLDGDFASFKNNLIKAAKKKYLFQIDADEYPTEYLIKNLKDYLRNKSNIDCFYVPRINIVDGITADYIQKMKWDINNKGYINFPDYQSRILKNNKKIFWKNKVHEVFYGYKKIAEMPKDYNFCLIHYKSFEKQKTQNEFYNNLELD
;
A
#
# COMPACT_ATOMS: atom_id res chain seq x y z
N MET A 1 -11.08 30.82 -2.65
CA MET A 1 -10.09 29.70 -2.72
C MET A 1 -10.65 28.34 -3.10
N LYS A 2 -11.81 27.86 -2.57
CA LYS A 2 -12.39 26.55 -2.96
C LYS A 2 -12.83 26.47 -4.43
N LEU A 3 -13.36 27.56 -5.01
CA LEU A 3 -13.84 27.60 -6.39
C LEU A 3 -12.71 27.44 -7.43
N LEU A 4 -11.55 28.07 -7.21
CA LEU A 4 -10.37 27.98 -8.08
C LEU A 4 -9.77 26.57 -8.17
N ARG A 5 -9.93 25.73 -7.13
CA ARG A 5 -9.39 24.36 -7.13
C ARG A 5 -10.17 23.39 -8.00
N LYS A 6 -11.44 23.66 -8.31
CA LYS A 6 -12.23 22.84 -9.25
C LYS A 6 -11.74 22.96 -10.70
N ILE A 7 -10.98 24.01 -11.02
CA ILE A 7 -10.43 24.28 -12.36
C ILE A 7 -9.11 23.51 -12.58
N LEU A 8 -8.39 23.16 -11.51
CA LEU A 8 -7.15 22.39 -11.65
C LEU A 8 -7.45 20.95 -12.08
N PRO A 9 -6.69 20.40 -13.05
CA PRO A 9 -6.86 19.01 -13.47
C PRO A 9 -6.61 18.07 -12.29
N LEU A 10 -7.35 16.96 -12.27
CA LEU A 10 -7.12 15.90 -11.29
C LEU A 10 -5.68 15.37 -11.43
N PRO A 11 -4.97 15.16 -10.30
CA PRO A 11 -3.63 14.60 -10.36
C PRO A 11 -3.67 13.15 -10.84
N ALA A 12 -2.73 12.78 -11.70
CA ALA A 12 -2.47 11.36 -12.00
C ALA A 12 -1.68 10.72 -10.85
N ILE A 13 -1.88 9.41 -10.66
CA ILE A 13 -1.32 8.62 -9.57
C ILE A 13 -0.55 7.41 -10.14
N SER A 14 0.63 7.14 -9.58
CA SER A 14 1.35 5.88 -9.75
C SER A 14 0.93 4.96 -8.62
N TYR A 15 0.16 3.92 -8.92
CA TYR A 15 -0.16 2.88 -7.96
C TYR A 15 1.01 1.90 -7.92
N ALA A 16 1.71 1.85 -6.80
CA ALA A 16 2.98 1.18 -6.65
C ALA A 16 2.80 -0.04 -5.74
N ILE A 17 3.03 -1.23 -6.28
CA ILE A 17 2.71 -2.48 -5.60
C ILE A 17 3.99 -3.28 -5.42
N THR A 18 4.21 -3.82 -4.23
CA THR A 18 5.28 -4.80 -3.97
C THR A 18 4.67 -6.19 -3.86
N VAL A 19 5.31 -7.19 -4.44
CA VAL A 19 4.86 -8.59 -4.39
C VAL A 19 6.07 -9.53 -4.37
N ASN A 20 5.97 -10.66 -3.69
CA ASN A 20 6.89 -11.78 -3.82
C ASN A 20 6.14 -13.06 -4.19
N ASN A 21 5.40 -13.64 -3.24
CA ASN A 21 4.76 -14.96 -3.34
C ASN A 21 3.23 -14.93 -3.13
N GLU A 22 2.62 -13.75 -3.17
CA GLU A 22 1.20 -13.50 -2.93
C GLU A 22 0.36 -13.59 -4.23
N ALA A 23 0.44 -14.73 -4.93
CA ALA A 23 -0.19 -14.94 -6.23
C ALA A 23 -1.71 -14.69 -6.27
N GLU A 24 -2.44 -15.15 -5.25
CA GLU A 24 -3.90 -14.97 -5.19
C GLU A 24 -4.24 -13.51 -4.86
N GLU A 25 -3.50 -12.91 -3.92
CA GLU A 25 -3.77 -11.57 -3.45
C GLU A 25 -3.40 -10.50 -4.49
N ILE A 26 -2.28 -10.64 -5.20
CA ILE A 26 -1.92 -9.71 -6.28
C ILE A 26 -2.94 -9.76 -7.42
N THR A 27 -3.46 -10.93 -7.75
CA THR A 27 -4.54 -11.08 -8.75
C THR A 27 -5.78 -10.31 -8.29
N ARG A 28 -6.21 -10.53 -7.04
CA ARG A 28 -7.36 -9.83 -6.45
C ARG A 28 -7.17 -8.31 -6.44
N LEU A 29 -6.00 -7.83 -6.01
CA LEU A 29 -5.69 -6.41 -5.97
C LEU A 29 -5.75 -5.79 -7.36
N LEU A 30 -5.11 -6.39 -8.36
CA LEU A 30 -5.09 -5.86 -9.72
C LEU A 30 -6.47 -5.90 -10.38
N ASP A 31 -7.25 -6.95 -10.16
CA ASP A 31 -8.62 -7.08 -10.69
C ASP A 31 -9.58 -6.04 -10.10
N ILE A 32 -9.40 -5.66 -8.82
CA ILE A 32 -10.16 -4.57 -8.18
C ILE A 32 -9.67 -3.20 -8.65
N LEU A 33 -8.34 -3.00 -8.71
CA LEU A 33 -7.76 -1.67 -8.93
C LEU A 33 -7.88 -1.21 -10.39
N LEU A 34 -7.51 -2.06 -11.36
CA LEU A 34 -7.40 -1.66 -12.77
C LEU A 34 -8.70 -1.09 -13.36
N PRO A 35 -9.90 -1.63 -13.06
CA PRO A 35 -11.15 -1.06 -13.56
C PRO A 35 -11.51 0.31 -12.96
N LEU A 36 -10.90 0.70 -11.84
CA LEU A 36 -11.27 1.90 -11.08
C LEU A 36 -10.38 3.11 -11.35
N ILE A 37 -9.22 2.92 -12.00
CA ILE A 37 -8.24 3.98 -12.23
C ILE A 37 -8.40 4.61 -13.62
N ASP A 38 -7.91 5.84 -13.78
CA ASP A 38 -8.01 6.53 -15.07
C ASP A 38 -6.86 6.14 -16.00
N LYS A 39 -7.07 6.27 -17.32
CA LYS A 39 -6.03 6.04 -18.35
C LYS A 39 -4.73 6.85 -18.17
N LYS A 40 -4.77 7.94 -17.38
CA LYS A 40 -3.60 8.78 -17.10
C LYS A 40 -2.76 8.26 -15.92
N ASP A 41 -3.31 7.38 -15.10
CA ASP A 41 -2.60 6.72 -14.02
C ASP A 41 -1.65 5.67 -14.58
N GLU A 42 -0.82 5.10 -13.71
CA GLU A 42 -0.03 3.92 -14.03
C GLU A 42 -0.03 2.98 -12.83
N VAL A 43 0.13 1.69 -13.09
CA VAL A 43 0.35 0.66 -12.07
C VAL A 43 1.75 0.12 -12.26
N ILE A 44 2.57 0.18 -11.21
CA ILE A 44 3.93 -0.34 -11.20
C ILE A 44 3.96 -1.47 -10.18
N VAL A 45 4.33 -2.66 -10.62
CA VAL A 45 4.48 -3.83 -9.76
C VAL A 45 5.96 -4.16 -9.63
N LEU A 46 6.49 -4.04 -8.42
CA LEU A 46 7.84 -4.44 -8.05
C LEU A 46 7.80 -5.87 -7.50
N GLN A 47 8.32 -6.81 -8.27
CA GLN A 47 8.46 -8.19 -7.83
C GLN A 47 9.80 -8.38 -7.12
N ASP A 48 9.75 -8.93 -5.91
CA ASP A 48 10.92 -9.40 -5.19
C ASP A 48 11.44 -10.68 -5.86
N ILE A 49 12.70 -10.63 -6.30
CA ILE A 49 13.38 -11.76 -6.94
C ILE A 49 14.45 -12.39 -6.05
N THR A 50 14.55 -12.02 -4.76
CA THR A 50 15.43 -12.71 -3.79
C THR A 50 15.10 -14.20 -3.70
N ARG A 51 13.80 -14.55 -3.74
CA ARG A 51 13.30 -15.92 -3.94
C ARG A 51 12.13 -15.87 -4.93
N LYS A 52 12.46 -15.64 -6.20
CA LYS A 52 11.47 -15.40 -7.25
C LYS A 52 10.38 -16.47 -7.29
N ASP A 53 9.12 -16.05 -7.14
CA ASP A 53 7.95 -16.91 -7.31
C ASP A 53 7.49 -16.93 -8.78
N GLU A 54 7.56 -18.10 -9.41
CA GLU A 54 7.19 -18.27 -10.82
C GLU A 54 5.68 -18.19 -11.07
N LYS A 55 4.84 -18.46 -10.07
CA LYS A 55 3.39 -18.29 -10.20
C LYS A 55 3.05 -16.81 -10.25
N VAL A 56 3.66 -16.00 -9.40
CA VAL A 56 3.53 -14.53 -9.44
C VAL A 56 4.03 -14.00 -10.78
N THR A 57 5.20 -14.45 -11.26
CA THR A 57 5.71 -14.09 -12.61
C THR A 57 4.65 -14.36 -13.68
N ALA A 58 4.11 -15.58 -13.74
CA ALA A 58 3.13 -15.97 -14.75
C ALA A 58 1.81 -15.19 -14.64
N ILE A 59 1.43 -14.73 -13.45
CA ILE A 59 0.27 -13.85 -13.23
C ILE A 59 0.54 -12.46 -13.78
N LEU A 60 1.69 -11.85 -13.43
CA LEU A 60 2.05 -10.52 -13.91
C LEU A 60 2.15 -10.47 -15.44
N ASP A 61 2.66 -11.52 -16.07
CA ASP A 61 2.74 -11.63 -17.53
C ASP A 61 1.36 -11.60 -18.20
N LYS A 62 0.31 -12.14 -17.56
CA LYS A 62 -1.08 -12.08 -18.07
C LYS A 62 -1.66 -10.67 -18.03
N TYR A 63 -1.23 -9.82 -17.11
CA TYR A 63 -1.66 -8.41 -17.10
C TYR A 63 -0.99 -7.60 -18.20
N GLY A 64 0.21 -8.02 -18.65
CA GLY A 64 0.92 -7.45 -19.78
C GLY A 64 1.06 -5.93 -19.67
N GLU A 65 0.73 -5.21 -20.75
CA GLU A 65 0.85 -3.75 -20.83
C GLU A 65 -0.06 -2.96 -19.88
N LYS A 66 -0.99 -3.61 -19.17
CA LYS A 66 -1.83 -2.96 -18.14
C LYS A 66 -1.01 -2.54 -16.92
N ILE A 67 0.16 -3.15 -16.72
CA ILE A 67 1.07 -2.87 -15.61
C ILE A 67 2.49 -2.62 -16.12
N ILE A 68 3.28 -1.92 -15.33
CA ILE A 68 4.73 -1.80 -15.51
C ILE A 68 5.37 -2.72 -14.47
N ARG A 69 5.89 -3.86 -14.91
CA ARG A 69 6.64 -4.77 -14.04
C ARG A 69 8.10 -4.29 -13.92
N ILE A 70 8.58 -4.20 -12.68
CA ILE A 70 10.00 -4.03 -12.36
C ILE A 70 10.41 -5.12 -11.35
N GLU A 71 11.69 -5.42 -11.28
CA GLU A 71 12.23 -6.47 -10.40
C GLU A 71 13.40 -5.92 -9.59
N ALA A 72 13.51 -6.36 -8.33
CA ALA A 72 14.69 -6.13 -7.49
C ALA A 72 14.77 -7.23 -6.42
N CYS A 73 15.93 -7.40 -5.80
CA CYS A 73 16.05 -8.19 -4.59
C CYS A 73 15.68 -7.33 -3.37
N LEU A 74 14.95 -7.90 -2.41
CA LEU A 74 14.64 -7.24 -1.13
C LEU A 74 15.88 -7.09 -0.25
N ASP A 75 16.73 -8.12 -0.21
CA ASP A 75 17.99 -8.16 0.55
C ASP A 75 17.90 -7.67 2.01
N GLY A 76 16.73 -7.88 2.65
CA GLY A 76 16.47 -7.46 4.03
C GLY A 76 16.38 -5.94 4.25
N ASP A 77 16.34 -5.13 3.18
CA ASP A 77 16.17 -3.68 3.23
C ASP A 77 14.92 -3.26 2.47
N PHE A 78 13.80 -3.23 3.20
CA PHE A 78 12.51 -2.90 2.64
C PHE A 78 12.46 -1.45 2.10
N ALA A 79 13.13 -0.51 2.75
CA ALA A 79 13.18 0.87 2.27
C ALA A 79 13.89 0.96 0.91
N SER A 80 15.06 0.35 0.77
CA SER A 80 15.78 0.31 -0.51
C SER A 80 14.96 -0.36 -1.60
N PHE A 81 14.29 -1.46 -1.27
CA PHE A 81 13.38 -2.16 -2.16
C PHE A 81 12.24 -1.26 -2.64
N LYS A 82 11.46 -0.67 -1.72
CA LYS A 82 10.34 0.24 -2.06
C LYS A 82 10.79 1.52 -2.75
N ASN A 83 12.01 2.01 -2.50
CA ASN A 83 12.55 3.18 -3.19
C ASN A 83 12.73 2.95 -4.71
N ASN A 84 12.79 1.71 -5.19
CA ASN A 84 12.75 1.42 -6.63
C ASN A 84 11.41 1.84 -7.27
N LEU A 85 10.30 1.69 -6.55
CA LEU A 85 8.99 2.18 -7.00
C LEU A 85 8.96 3.71 -7.10
N ILE A 86 9.56 4.42 -6.13
CA ILE A 86 9.66 5.89 -6.15
C ILE A 86 10.47 6.36 -7.35
N LYS A 87 11.59 5.68 -7.67
CA LYS A 87 12.41 5.99 -8.85
C LYS A 87 11.60 5.79 -10.14
N ALA A 88 10.93 4.65 -10.28
CA ALA A 88 10.17 4.27 -11.47
C ALA A 88 8.90 5.13 -11.71
N ALA A 89 8.24 5.58 -10.64
CA ALA A 89 7.00 6.34 -10.71
C ALA A 89 7.16 7.67 -11.44
N LYS A 90 6.24 7.98 -12.35
CA LYS A 90 6.23 9.18 -13.20
C LYS A 90 5.08 10.13 -12.89
N LYS A 91 4.05 9.69 -12.15
CA LYS A 91 2.88 10.52 -11.87
C LYS A 91 3.09 11.39 -10.63
N LYS A 92 2.18 12.35 -10.43
CA LYS A 92 2.31 13.42 -9.43
C LYS A 92 2.31 12.90 -7.99
N TYR A 93 1.53 11.87 -7.74
CA TYR A 93 1.52 11.14 -6.47
C TYR A 93 1.86 9.68 -6.73
N LEU A 94 2.47 9.05 -5.72
CA LEU A 94 2.61 7.61 -5.63
C LEU A 94 1.71 7.12 -4.50
N PHE A 95 0.91 6.09 -4.75
CA PHE A 95 0.14 5.38 -3.75
C PHE A 95 0.67 3.95 -3.68
N GLN A 96 1.38 3.65 -2.61
CA GLN A 96 1.87 2.31 -2.35
C GLN A 96 0.77 1.42 -1.76
N ILE A 97 0.62 0.20 -2.26
CA ILE A 97 -0.31 -0.81 -1.76
C ILE A 97 0.45 -2.14 -1.70
N ASP A 98 0.40 -2.86 -0.59
CA ASP A 98 1.04 -4.18 -0.52
C ASP A 98 0.15 -5.23 -1.21
N ALA A 99 0.74 -6.31 -1.76
CA ALA A 99 -0.01 -7.28 -2.57
C ALA A 99 -1.15 -7.98 -1.81
N ASP A 100 -1.05 -8.11 -0.48
CA ASP A 100 -2.06 -8.70 0.41
C ASP A 100 -3.19 -7.73 0.81
N GLU A 101 -3.16 -6.49 0.31
CA GLU A 101 -4.16 -5.46 0.54
C GLU A 101 -4.96 -5.16 -0.72
N TYR A 102 -6.16 -4.61 -0.55
CA TYR A 102 -6.92 -4.03 -1.66
C TYR A 102 -7.71 -2.79 -1.23
N PRO A 103 -7.82 -1.76 -2.08
CA PRO A 103 -8.53 -0.55 -1.74
C PRO A 103 -10.04 -0.76 -1.85
N THR A 104 -10.78 -0.04 -1.02
CA THR A 104 -12.21 0.15 -1.25
C THR A 104 -12.45 0.93 -2.55
N GLU A 105 -13.54 0.63 -3.25
CA GLU A 105 -13.90 1.32 -4.49
C GLU A 105 -14.06 2.83 -4.27
N TYR A 106 -14.68 3.21 -3.15
CA TYR A 106 -14.90 4.60 -2.79
C TYR A 106 -13.57 5.35 -2.56
N LEU A 107 -12.56 4.72 -1.94
CA LEU A 107 -11.22 5.29 -1.83
C LEU A 107 -10.67 5.68 -3.21
N ILE A 108 -10.65 4.75 -4.17
CA ILE A 108 -10.06 5.01 -5.50
C ILE A 108 -10.84 6.09 -6.26
N LYS A 109 -12.17 6.00 -6.29
CA LYS A 109 -13.01 6.98 -7.01
C LYS A 109 -12.90 8.40 -6.45
N ASN A 110 -12.63 8.56 -5.16
CA ASN A 110 -12.58 9.88 -4.50
C ASN A 110 -11.15 10.38 -4.22
N LEU A 111 -10.12 9.55 -4.39
CA LEU A 111 -8.76 9.86 -3.97
C LEU A 111 -8.20 11.10 -4.67
N LYS A 112 -8.38 11.22 -5.99
CA LYS A 112 -7.81 12.34 -6.76
C LYS A 112 -8.39 13.69 -6.34
N ASP A 113 -9.69 13.72 -6.06
CA ASP A 113 -10.36 14.91 -5.54
C ASP A 113 -9.86 15.27 -4.15
N TYR A 114 -9.69 14.27 -3.28
CA TYR A 114 -9.11 14.44 -1.96
C TYR A 114 -7.70 15.05 -2.04
N LEU A 115 -6.82 14.46 -2.86
CA LEU A 115 -5.43 14.92 -3.05
C LEU A 115 -5.36 16.31 -3.69
N ARG A 116 -6.25 16.64 -4.64
CA ARG A 116 -6.36 17.98 -5.22
C ARG A 116 -6.74 19.02 -4.17
N ASN A 117 -7.69 18.69 -3.30
CA ASN A 117 -8.13 19.57 -2.21
C ASN A 117 -7.11 19.69 -1.07
N LYS A 118 -6.20 18.73 -0.94
CA LYS A 118 -5.11 18.71 0.04
C LYS A 118 -3.73 18.88 -0.60
N SER A 119 -3.63 19.63 -1.71
CA SER A 119 -2.40 19.76 -2.50
C SER A 119 -1.19 20.37 -1.76
N ASN A 120 -1.39 20.96 -0.59
CA ASN A 120 -0.34 21.46 0.30
C ASN A 120 0.23 20.38 1.25
N ILE A 121 -0.34 19.18 1.30
CA ILE A 121 0.14 18.03 2.07
C ILE A 121 0.99 17.15 1.19
N ASP A 122 2.12 16.65 1.71
CA ASP A 122 3.10 15.89 0.94
C ASP A 122 2.89 14.39 1.04
N CYS A 123 2.59 13.88 2.24
CA CYS A 123 2.33 12.47 2.49
C CYS A 123 0.98 12.25 3.18
N PHE A 124 0.41 11.06 3.01
CA PHE A 124 -0.80 10.67 3.71
C PHE A 124 -0.69 9.27 4.33
N TYR A 125 -1.15 9.20 5.58
CA TYR A 125 -1.52 7.94 6.20
C TYR A 125 -2.91 7.54 5.70
N VAL A 126 -3.06 6.32 5.21
CA VAL A 126 -4.33 5.75 4.74
C VAL A 126 -4.84 4.78 5.80
N PRO A 127 -6.11 4.86 6.24
CA PRO A 127 -6.64 3.92 7.20
C PRO A 127 -6.70 2.53 6.58
N ARG A 128 -6.37 1.51 7.38
CA ARG A 128 -6.52 0.11 7.01
C ARG A 128 -7.53 -0.57 7.92
N ILE A 129 -8.39 -1.39 7.30
CA ILE A 129 -9.15 -2.41 8.00
C ILE A 129 -8.29 -3.67 8.00
N ASN A 130 -7.87 -4.11 9.18
CA ASN A 130 -7.11 -5.33 9.37
C ASN A 130 -8.01 -6.43 9.94
N ILE A 131 -8.15 -7.53 9.21
CA ILE A 131 -8.96 -8.69 9.59
C ILE A 131 -8.05 -9.92 9.58
N VAL A 132 -8.04 -10.64 10.71
CA VAL A 132 -7.33 -11.91 10.85
C VAL A 132 -8.36 -13.00 11.11
N ASP A 133 -8.64 -13.78 10.08
CA ASP A 133 -9.60 -14.87 10.14
C ASP A 133 -9.09 -16.03 11.00
N GLY A 134 -9.94 -16.49 11.92
CA GLY A 134 -9.58 -17.49 12.93
C GLY A 134 -8.73 -16.98 14.09
N ILE A 135 -8.57 -15.66 14.29
CA ILE A 135 -7.82 -15.12 15.43
C ILE A 135 -8.49 -15.46 16.78
N THR A 136 -7.68 -15.83 17.77
CA THR A 136 -8.18 -16.21 19.10
C THR A 136 -8.14 -15.04 20.08
N ALA A 137 -9.03 -15.05 21.08
CA ALA A 137 -9.05 -14.05 22.15
C ALA A 137 -7.72 -14.01 22.93
N ASP A 138 -7.13 -15.17 23.21
CA ASP A 138 -5.82 -15.27 23.87
C ASP A 138 -4.72 -14.58 23.07
N TYR A 139 -4.74 -14.70 21.73
CA TYR A 139 -3.76 -14.05 20.87
C TYR A 139 -3.95 -12.53 20.86
N ILE A 140 -5.20 -12.06 20.77
CA ILE A 140 -5.53 -10.63 20.88
C ILE A 140 -5.01 -10.06 22.21
N GLN A 141 -5.27 -10.74 23.32
CA GLN A 141 -4.80 -10.32 24.65
C GLN A 141 -3.27 -10.32 24.74
N LYS A 142 -2.61 -11.38 24.26
CA LYS A 142 -1.15 -11.50 24.23
C LYS A 142 -0.50 -10.35 23.45
N MET A 143 -1.07 -10.01 22.30
CA MET A 143 -0.56 -8.95 21.43
C MET A 143 -1.01 -7.54 21.86
N LYS A 144 -1.89 -7.44 22.87
CA LYS A 144 -2.51 -6.18 23.34
C LYS A 144 -3.19 -5.42 22.21
N TRP A 145 -3.89 -6.15 21.34
CA TRP A 145 -4.65 -5.57 20.25
C TRP A 145 -6.08 -5.27 20.68
N ASP A 146 -6.64 -4.20 20.14
CA ASP A 146 -8.06 -3.89 20.27
C ASP A 146 -8.81 -4.45 19.06
N ILE A 147 -9.95 -5.08 19.29
CA ILE A 147 -10.84 -5.54 18.22
C ILE A 147 -12.21 -4.88 18.40
N ASN A 148 -12.70 -4.22 17.34
CA ASN A 148 -14.01 -3.59 17.41
C ASN A 148 -15.14 -4.60 17.16
N ASN A 149 -16.39 -4.14 17.30
CA ASN A 149 -17.58 -4.96 17.09
C ASN A 149 -17.77 -5.50 15.64
N LYS A 150 -16.95 -5.05 14.68
CA LYS A 150 -16.91 -5.56 13.30
C LYS A 150 -15.78 -6.55 13.06
N GLY A 151 -15.00 -6.88 14.10
CA GLY A 151 -13.83 -7.75 13.99
C GLY A 151 -12.59 -7.07 13.42
N TYR A 152 -12.54 -5.72 13.37
CA TYR A 152 -11.39 -5.00 12.85
C TYR A 152 -10.38 -4.74 13.95
N ILE A 153 -9.14 -5.17 13.71
CA ILE A 153 -8.04 -5.07 14.65
C ILE A 153 -7.41 -3.68 14.57
N ASN A 154 -7.26 -3.01 15.71
CA ASN A 154 -6.62 -1.71 15.90
C ASN A 154 -7.15 -0.60 14.98
N PHE A 155 -8.45 -0.62 14.64
CA PHE A 155 -8.99 0.32 13.66
C PHE A 155 -9.02 1.80 14.14
N PRO A 156 -8.50 2.76 13.35
CA PRO A 156 -7.88 2.58 12.04
C PRO A 156 -6.41 2.20 12.20
N ASP A 157 -6.02 1.15 11.50
CA ASP A 157 -4.62 0.75 11.43
C ASP A 157 -3.94 1.61 10.35
N TYR A 158 -3.58 2.85 10.68
CA TYR A 158 -3.07 3.81 9.72
C TYR A 158 -1.72 3.38 9.12
N GLN A 159 -1.63 3.40 7.80
CA GLN A 159 -0.44 3.00 7.05
C GLN A 159 0.13 4.17 6.24
N SER A 160 1.46 4.36 6.27
CA SER A 160 2.16 5.30 5.38
C SER A 160 2.03 4.81 3.94
N ARG A 161 1.17 5.43 3.13
CA ARG A 161 0.84 4.83 1.82
C ARG A 161 0.96 5.80 0.65
N ILE A 162 0.71 7.09 0.84
CA ILE A 162 0.66 8.05 -0.28
C ILE A 162 1.72 9.13 -0.09
N LEU A 163 2.46 9.45 -1.15
CA LEU A 163 3.43 10.54 -1.16
C LEU A 163 3.37 11.35 -2.47
N LYS A 164 3.71 12.64 -2.41
CA LYS A 164 4.02 13.44 -3.59
C LYS A 164 5.33 12.95 -4.20
N ASN A 165 5.28 12.58 -5.46
CA ASN A 165 6.46 12.12 -6.18
C ASN A 165 7.30 13.30 -6.69
N ASN A 166 7.90 14.05 -5.76
CA ASN A 166 8.80 15.17 -6.04
C ASN A 166 10.28 14.77 -6.02
N LYS A 167 10.56 13.46 -5.96
CA LYS A 167 11.89 12.84 -5.87
C LYS A 167 12.74 13.28 -4.66
N LYS A 168 12.13 13.92 -3.66
CA LYS A 168 12.76 14.30 -2.39
C LYS A 168 12.24 13.46 -1.22
N ILE A 169 11.10 12.79 -1.40
CA ILE A 169 10.48 11.93 -0.41
C ILE A 169 10.84 10.47 -0.73
N PHE A 170 11.29 9.73 0.28
CA PHE A 170 11.73 8.34 0.13
C PHE A 170 11.51 7.55 1.43
N TRP A 171 11.52 6.23 1.33
CA TRP A 171 11.47 5.31 2.48
C TRP A 171 12.84 5.25 3.17
N LYS A 172 12.82 5.21 4.50
CA LYS A 172 14.00 5.04 5.36
C LYS A 172 13.76 3.92 6.38
N ASN A 173 14.85 3.33 6.85
CA ASN A 173 14.96 2.19 7.78
C ASN A 173 14.81 0.84 7.07
N LYS A 174 15.62 -0.15 7.47
CA LYS A 174 15.59 -1.49 6.89
C LYS A 174 14.26 -2.19 7.17
N VAL A 175 13.78 -2.07 8.41
CA VAL A 175 12.47 -2.50 8.92
C VAL A 175 11.77 -1.31 9.59
N HIS A 176 10.45 -1.37 9.78
CA HIS A 176 9.63 -0.26 10.30
C HIS A 176 9.82 1.03 9.50
N GLU A 177 9.57 0.93 8.20
CA GLU A 177 9.95 1.97 7.27
C GLU A 177 9.09 3.21 7.45
N VAL A 178 9.71 4.37 7.30
CA VAL A 178 9.04 5.67 7.40
C VAL A 178 9.37 6.52 6.19
N PHE A 179 8.45 7.40 5.81
CA PHE A 179 8.77 8.44 4.85
C PHE A 179 9.76 9.43 5.45
N TYR A 180 10.74 9.84 4.65
CA TYR A 180 11.68 10.91 4.96
C TYR A 180 11.62 11.99 3.87
N GLY A 181 12.00 13.23 4.20
CA GLY A 181 12.08 14.33 3.23
C GLY A 181 10.76 15.04 2.90
N TYR A 182 9.65 14.70 3.57
CA TYR A 182 8.38 15.42 3.47
C TYR A 182 8.34 16.64 4.40
N LYS A 183 7.47 17.63 4.12
CA LYS A 183 7.23 18.77 5.02
C LYS A 183 5.92 18.65 5.78
N LYS A 184 4.88 18.11 5.15
CA LYS A 184 3.55 17.94 5.75
C LYS A 184 3.01 16.55 5.50
N ILE A 185 2.59 15.89 6.56
CA ILE A 185 1.88 14.61 6.51
C ILE A 185 0.49 14.78 7.14
N ALA A 186 -0.50 14.03 6.67
CA ALA A 186 -1.83 14.04 7.26
C ALA A 186 -2.45 12.64 7.21
N GLU A 187 -3.34 12.36 8.15
CA GLU A 187 -4.20 11.19 8.08
C GLU A 187 -5.35 11.43 7.09
N MET A 188 -5.70 10.40 6.32
CA MET A 188 -6.97 10.34 5.60
C MET A 188 -8.12 10.11 6.58
N PRO A 189 -9.38 10.43 6.21
CA PRO A 189 -10.51 10.29 7.12
C PRO A 189 -10.63 8.86 7.67
N LYS A 190 -10.84 8.73 8.99
CA LYS A 190 -11.21 7.47 9.65
C LYS A 190 -12.63 7.06 9.24
N ASP A 191 -12.75 6.50 8.04
CA ASP A 191 -13.99 6.07 7.40
C ASP A 191 -13.74 4.75 6.68
N TYR A 192 -14.61 3.76 6.90
CA TYR A 192 -14.52 2.44 6.27
C TYR A 192 -14.52 2.52 4.74
N ASN A 193 -15.15 3.54 4.15
CA ASN A 193 -15.16 3.76 2.70
C ASN A 193 -13.84 4.31 2.15
N PHE A 194 -12.95 4.81 3.01
CA PHE A 194 -11.64 5.37 2.63
C PHE A 194 -10.49 4.42 2.99
N CYS A 195 -10.76 3.13 3.18
CA CYS A 195 -9.78 2.18 3.68
C CYS A 195 -9.10 1.36 2.60
N LEU A 196 -7.86 0.94 2.91
CA LEU A 196 -7.30 -0.32 2.44
C LEU A 196 -7.88 -1.46 3.29
N ILE A 197 -8.08 -2.62 2.68
CA ILE A 197 -8.54 -3.82 3.36
C ILE A 197 -7.41 -4.83 3.33
N HIS A 198 -7.00 -5.29 4.51
CA HIS A 198 -6.05 -6.38 4.69
C HIS A 198 -6.78 -7.52 5.37
N TYR A 199 -6.94 -8.60 4.62
CA TYR A 199 -7.53 -9.84 5.11
C TYR A 199 -6.49 -10.94 5.03
N LYS A 200 -6.25 -11.62 6.15
CA LYS A 200 -5.34 -12.77 6.20
C LYS A 200 -5.85 -13.84 7.17
N SER A 201 -5.34 -15.05 7.00
CA SER A 201 -5.57 -16.11 7.97
C SER A 201 -4.71 -15.92 9.22
N PHE A 202 -5.14 -16.51 10.32
CA PHE A 202 -4.37 -16.50 11.56
C PHE A 202 -2.99 -17.17 11.42
N GLU A 203 -2.88 -18.22 10.60
CA GLU A 203 -1.58 -18.85 10.31
C GLU A 203 -0.61 -17.87 9.64
N LYS A 204 -1.07 -17.15 8.60
CA LYS A 204 -0.25 -16.11 7.94
C LYS A 204 0.17 -15.02 8.92
N GLN A 205 -0.73 -14.61 9.82
CA GLN A 205 -0.42 -13.61 10.85
C GLN A 205 0.69 -14.10 11.81
N LYS A 206 0.69 -15.37 12.22
CA LYS A 206 1.74 -15.94 13.09
C LYS A 206 3.08 -15.99 12.36
N THR A 207 3.12 -16.54 11.14
CA THR A 207 4.34 -16.62 10.33
C THR A 207 4.95 -15.24 10.07
N GLN A 208 4.11 -14.25 9.76
CA GLN A 208 4.57 -12.89 9.54
C GLN A 208 5.17 -12.27 10.81
N ASN A 209 4.54 -12.45 11.97
CA ASN A 209 5.07 -11.94 13.23
C ASN A 209 6.40 -12.61 13.62
N GLU A 210 6.53 -13.93 13.41
CA GLU A 210 7.79 -14.65 13.63
C GLU A 210 8.91 -14.12 12.72
N PHE A 211 8.60 -13.87 11.44
CA PHE A 211 9.56 -13.31 10.49
C PHE A 211 10.05 -11.91 10.93
N TYR A 212 9.14 -11.00 11.30
CA TYR A 212 9.53 -9.66 11.75
C TYR A 212 10.31 -9.68 13.07
N ASN A 213 9.92 -10.53 14.03
CA ASN A 213 10.66 -10.67 15.28
C ASN A 213 12.11 -11.11 15.04
N ASN A 214 12.33 -12.01 14.07
CA ASN A 214 13.69 -12.44 13.72
C ASN A 214 14.50 -11.31 13.08
N LEU A 215 13.88 -10.49 12.21
CA LEU A 215 14.54 -9.34 11.58
C LEU A 215 14.89 -8.22 12.57
N GLU A 216 14.15 -8.08 13.67
CA GLU A 216 14.45 -7.07 14.71
C GLU A 216 15.61 -7.47 15.62
N LEU A 217 15.98 -8.75 15.64
CA LEU A 217 17.07 -9.29 16.47
C LEU A 217 18.43 -9.25 15.75
N ASP A 218 18.45 -8.99 14.44
CA ASP A 218 19.64 -8.89 13.58
C ASP A 218 20.11 -7.43 13.38
#